data_AF-A0A8B7NRG9-F1
#
_entry.id   AF-A0A8B7NRG9-F1
#
_cell.length_a   1.000
_cell.length_b   1.000
_cell.length_c   1.000
_cell.angle_alpha   90.00
_cell.angle_beta   90.00
_cell.angle_gamma   90.00
#
_symmetry.space_group_name_H-M   'P 1'
#
loop_
_entity.id
_entity.type
_entity.pdbx_description
1 polymer ?
#
loop_
_entity_poly.entity_id
_entity_poly.type
_entity_poly.pdbx_seq_one_letter_code
_entity_poly.pdbx_strand_id
1 'polypeptide(L)'
;MPGAQAHESDDASLARAMYLVRGCCPDTIIPYLLEQTECTEQRYSAAYRLRALQCLVALTDCPQLHSYVAPDTLQRHLDELTQAVRLEGLGIVCGAELGPQDVQALTEQLWRDHRHSPAALLLMADVCLRYKELKASLWNAVLLQLAACLDAGAVEEAAVRSLLLRLRLHPQLWLVQGFTAAWTAIVSRPFKTLTAPVSEAGMRRCVDAASLLSLCPVTLPSTPALVPLLPPLNLHALAITLAAAHPHTRSLMQELLDAAPQEALKEQLQALAAHAPLPRLVQKLLDANGITLTSGDAA
;
A
#
# COMPACT_ATOMS: atom_id res chain seq x y z
N MET A 1 5.18 17.70 -19.07
CA MET A 1 5.77 18.63 -18.08
C MET A 1 4.86 19.77 -17.58
N PRO A 2 3.56 19.93 -17.92
CA PRO A 2 2.71 20.97 -17.30
C PRO A 2 1.95 20.56 -16.02
N GLY A 3 1.94 19.27 -15.65
CA GLY A 3 1.13 18.79 -14.51
C GLY A 3 1.71 19.05 -13.11
N ALA A 4 3.03 19.22 -12.98
CA ALA A 4 3.67 19.38 -11.66
C ALA A 4 3.50 20.79 -11.07
N GLN A 5 3.54 21.83 -11.90
CA GLN A 5 3.41 23.22 -11.46
C GLN A 5 1.97 23.60 -11.05
N ALA A 6 0.97 22.96 -11.65
CA ALA A 6 -0.43 23.16 -11.27
C ALA A 6 -0.73 22.57 -9.88
N HIS A 7 -0.17 21.38 -9.58
CA HIS A 7 -0.37 20.69 -8.32
C HIS A 7 0.25 21.43 -7.13
N GLU A 8 1.48 21.95 -7.27
CA GLU A 8 2.13 22.76 -6.22
C GLU A 8 1.39 24.08 -5.96
N SER A 9 0.86 24.73 -7.01
CA SER A 9 0.07 25.95 -6.87
C SER A 9 -1.26 25.71 -6.17
N ASP A 10 -1.88 24.55 -6.42
CA ASP A 10 -3.14 24.15 -5.81
C ASP A 10 -2.97 23.78 -4.33
N ASP A 11 -1.89 23.08 -3.98
CA ASP A 11 -1.58 22.70 -2.59
C ASP A 11 -1.26 23.94 -1.73
N ALA A 12 -0.52 24.91 -2.29
CA ALA A 12 -0.28 26.20 -1.64
C ALA A 12 -1.57 27.01 -1.46
N SER A 13 -2.51 26.91 -2.40
CA SER A 13 -3.81 27.60 -2.33
C SER A 13 -4.72 26.99 -1.26
N LEU A 14 -4.73 25.65 -1.15
CA LEU A 14 -5.46 24.94 -0.09
C LEU A 14 -4.88 25.25 1.29
N ALA A 15 -3.56 25.26 1.46
CA ALA A 15 -2.92 25.59 2.73
C ALA A 15 -3.29 27.02 3.21
N ARG A 16 -3.34 27.99 2.28
CA ARG A 16 -3.82 29.34 2.59
C ARG A 16 -5.29 29.37 2.95
N ALA A 17 -6.14 28.63 2.24
CA ALA A 17 -7.56 28.52 2.56
C ALA A 17 -7.78 27.94 3.96
N MET A 18 -7.07 26.85 4.31
CA MET A 18 -7.11 26.26 5.66
C MET A 18 -6.65 27.25 6.75
N TYR A 19 -5.60 28.03 6.47
CA TYR A 19 -5.12 29.06 7.39
C TYR A 19 -6.18 30.16 7.62
N LEU A 20 -6.82 30.65 6.55
CA LEU A 20 -7.87 31.66 6.64
C LEU A 20 -9.11 31.14 7.38
N VAL A 21 -9.53 29.91 7.07
CA VAL A 21 -10.69 29.25 7.68
C VAL A 21 -10.52 29.08 9.20
N ARG A 22 -9.30 28.83 9.68
CA ARG A 22 -8.99 28.77 11.12
C ARG A 22 -9.09 30.12 11.84
N GLY A 23 -9.06 31.24 11.12
CA GLY A 23 -9.23 32.59 11.67
C GLY A 23 -10.68 33.10 11.68
N CYS A 24 -11.62 32.35 11.09
CA CYS A 24 -13.02 32.75 10.95
C CYS A 24 -13.89 32.24 12.12
N CYS A 25 -15.06 32.87 12.30
CA CYS A 25 -16.03 32.40 13.29
C CYS A 25 -16.60 31.02 12.88
N PRO A 26 -16.49 29.99 13.73
CA PRO A 26 -16.93 28.62 13.43
C PRO A 26 -18.43 28.53 13.10
N ASP A 27 -19.26 29.33 13.76
CA ASP A 27 -20.73 29.34 13.58
C ASP A 27 -21.18 29.77 12.18
N THR A 28 -20.35 30.48 11.43
CA THR A 28 -20.65 30.94 10.06
C THR A 28 -19.94 30.11 9.01
N ILE A 29 -18.70 29.70 9.27
CA ILE A 29 -17.87 29.00 8.29
C ILE A 29 -18.25 27.52 8.15
N ILE A 30 -18.66 26.85 9.23
CA ILE A 30 -19.02 25.43 9.19
C ILE A 30 -20.29 25.21 8.33
N PRO A 31 -21.40 25.93 8.53
CA PRO A 31 -22.59 25.78 7.69
C PRO A 31 -22.32 26.11 6.22
N TYR A 32 -21.54 27.16 5.96
CA TYR A 32 -21.17 27.56 4.61
C TYR A 32 -20.37 26.46 3.89
N LEU A 33 -19.34 25.92 4.53
CA LEU A 33 -18.54 24.85 3.92
C LEU A 33 -19.35 23.57 3.73
N LEU A 34 -20.25 23.24 4.66
CA LEU A 34 -21.14 22.08 4.52
C LEU A 34 -22.05 22.22 3.28
N GLU A 35 -22.66 23.39 3.11
CA GLU A 35 -23.45 23.69 1.91
C GLU A 35 -22.62 23.53 0.64
N GLN A 36 -21.38 24.04 0.61
CA GLN A 36 -20.49 23.86 -0.55
C GLN A 36 -20.09 22.40 -0.80
N THR A 37 -19.98 21.56 0.24
CA THR A 37 -19.71 20.12 0.06
C THR A 37 -20.91 19.35 -0.49
N GLU A 38 -22.13 19.76 -0.13
CA GLU A 38 -23.37 19.10 -0.52
C GLU A 38 -23.91 19.61 -1.87
N CYS A 39 -23.48 20.80 -2.33
CA CYS A 39 -23.87 21.33 -3.64
C CYS A 39 -23.51 20.37 -4.78
N THR A 40 -24.53 19.74 -5.38
CA THR A 40 -24.42 18.89 -6.57
C THR A 40 -24.63 19.66 -7.88
N GLU A 41 -24.65 20.99 -7.83
CA GLU A 41 -24.78 21.80 -9.05
C GLU A 41 -23.60 21.56 -9.99
N GLN A 42 -23.87 21.34 -11.28
CA GLN A 42 -22.87 21.07 -12.34
C GLN A 42 -21.76 22.14 -12.47
N ARG A 43 -21.92 23.30 -11.79
CA ARG A 43 -20.95 24.40 -11.78
C ARG A 43 -19.75 24.12 -10.86
N TYR A 44 -19.89 23.22 -9.89
CA TYR A 44 -18.82 22.89 -8.95
C TYR A 44 -18.26 21.50 -9.28
N SER A 45 -16.99 21.46 -9.70
CA SER A 45 -16.28 20.18 -9.89
C SER A 45 -16.17 19.42 -8.57
N ALA A 46 -16.06 18.08 -8.63
CA ALA A 46 -15.79 17.29 -7.43
C ALA A 46 -14.51 17.79 -6.71
N ALA A 47 -13.57 18.38 -7.45
CA ALA A 47 -12.34 18.94 -6.89
C ALA A 47 -12.62 20.15 -5.98
N TYR A 48 -13.57 21.00 -6.34
CA TYR A 48 -13.98 22.11 -5.50
C TYR A 48 -14.65 21.62 -4.21
N ARG A 49 -15.57 20.66 -4.34
CA ARG A 49 -16.26 20.04 -3.20
C ARG A 49 -15.29 19.34 -2.26
N LEU A 50 -14.29 18.63 -2.81
CA LEU A 50 -13.24 17.98 -2.02
C LEU A 50 -12.42 19.01 -1.22
N ARG A 51 -12.05 20.14 -1.82
CA ARG A 51 -11.33 21.21 -1.12
C ARG A 51 -12.14 21.81 0.02
N ALA A 52 -13.43 22.07 -0.19
CA ALA A 52 -14.33 22.53 0.86
C ALA A 52 -14.39 21.53 2.03
N LEU A 53 -14.43 20.23 1.72
CA LEU A 53 -14.43 19.18 2.74
C LEU A 53 -13.08 19.04 3.45
N GLN A 54 -11.95 19.18 2.74
CA GLN A 54 -10.63 19.20 3.35
C GLN A 54 -10.48 20.38 4.33
N CYS A 55 -11.05 21.54 4.00
CA CYS A 55 -11.12 22.68 4.92
C CYS A 55 -11.98 22.37 6.15
N LEU A 56 -13.11 21.66 6.00
CA LEU A 56 -13.92 21.19 7.14
C LEU A 56 -13.16 20.20 8.04
N VAL A 57 -12.44 19.24 7.45
CA VAL A 57 -11.60 18.30 8.21
C VAL A 57 -10.44 19.01 8.90
N ALA A 58 -9.92 20.11 8.33
CA ALA A 58 -8.90 20.93 8.99
C ALA A 58 -9.40 21.61 10.28
N LEU A 59 -10.72 21.70 10.45
CA LEU A 59 -11.42 22.23 11.62
C LEU A 59 -11.88 21.15 12.60
N THR A 60 -11.46 19.89 12.46
CA THR A 60 -11.90 18.77 13.33
C THR A 60 -11.60 19.00 14.82
N ASP A 61 -10.59 19.82 15.14
CA ASP A 61 -10.27 20.21 16.52
C ASP A 61 -11.31 21.19 17.13
N CYS A 62 -12.25 21.69 16.33
CA CYS A 62 -13.33 22.58 16.78
C CYS A 62 -14.50 21.73 17.33
N PRO A 63 -14.82 21.83 18.63
CA PRO A 63 -15.88 21.03 19.25
C PRO A 63 -17.27 21.29 18.64
N GLN A 64 -17.46 22.46 18.03
CA GLN A 64 -18.70 22.82 17.35
C GLN A 64 -18.93 22.02 16.06
N LEU A 65 -17.88 21.55 15.36
CA LEU A 65 -18.04 20.74 14.15
C LEU A 65 -18.80 19.44 14.45
N HIS A 66 -18.54 18.83 15.62
CA HIS A 66 -19.21 17.61 16.07
C HIS A 66 -20.71 17.81 16.35
N SER A 67 -21.19 19.04 16.52
CA SER A 67 -22.63 19.32 16.60
C SER A 67 -23.33 19.37 15.24
N TYR A 68 -22.59 19.55 14.15
CA TYR A 68 -23.14 19.60 12.79
C TYR A 68 -23.00 18.27 12.05
N VAL A 69 -21.85 17.60 12.14
CA VAL A 69 -21.60 16.35 11.42
C VAL A 69 -20.77 15.38 12.26
N ALA A 70 -21.17 14.11 12.24
CA ALA A 70 -20.39 13.04 12.86
C ALA A 70 -19.04 12.86 12.12
N PRO A 71 -17.93 12.62 12.84
CA PRO A 71 -16.61 12.48 12.24
C PRO A 71 -16.55 11.34 11.19
N ASP A 72 -17.27 10.24 11.44
CA ASP A 72 -17.35 9.10 10.52
C ASP A 72 -18.01 9.48 9.17
N THR A 73 -19.01 10.37 9.22
CA THR A 73 -19.70 10.88 8.03
C THR A 73 -18.78 11.77 7.20
N LEU A 74 -17.97 12.62 7.85
CA LEU A 74 -16.98 13.47 7.17
C LEU A 74 -15.90 12.64 6.47
N GLN A 75 -15.38 11.61 7.14
CA GLN A 75 -14.38 10.71 6.54
C GLN A 75 -14.95 9.96 5.33
N ARG A 76 -16.18 9.46 5.43
CA ARG A 76 -16.87 8.80 4.31
C ARG A 76 -17.03 9.75 3.11
N HIS A 77 -17.48 10.98 3.34
CA HIS A 77 -17.61 11.96 2.25
C HIS A 77 -16.26 12.36 1.64
N LEU A 78 -15.19 12.35 2.44
CA LEU A 78 -13.85 12.64 1.95
C LEU A 78 -13.36 11.53 1.02
N ASP A 79 -13.58 10.28 1.40
CA ASP A 79 -13.28 9.14 0.55
C ASP A 79 -14.11 9.18 -0.74
N GLU A 80 -15.41 9.53 -0.65
CA GLU A 80 -16.31 9.66 -1.80
C GLU A 80 -15.83 10.71 -2.79
N LEU A 81 -15.61 11.93 -2.33
CA LEU A 81 -15.18 13.04 -3.18
C LEU A 81 -13.76 12.82 -3.71
N THR A 82 -12.86 12.21 -2.93
CA THR A 82 -11.51 11.89 -3.41
C THR A 82 -11.57 10.93 -4.59
N GLN A 83 -12.44 9.92 -4.54
CA GLN A 83 -12.63 9.03 -5.68
C GLN A 83 -13.30 9.74 -6.85
N ALA A 84 -14.31 10.58 -6.60
CA ALA A 84 -14.98 11.35 -7.66
C ALA A 84 -13.99 12.26 -8.41
N VAL A 85 -13.09 12.95 -7.70
CA VAL A 85 -12.02 13.77 -8.31
C VAL A 85 -11.08 12.94 -9.17
N ARG A 86 -10.69 11.76 -8.69
CA ARG A 86 -9.82 10.85 -9.46
C ARG A 86 -10.51 10.33 -10.73
N LEU A 87 -11.83 10.13 -10.69
CA LEU A 87 -12.64 9.74 -11.85
C LEU A 87 -12.79 10.91 -12.84
N GLU A 88 -13.08 12.13 -12.35
CA GLU A 88 -13.13 13.34 -13.18
C GLU A 88 -11.79 13.60 -13.88
N GLY A 89 -10.67 13.37 -13.19
CA GLY A 89 -9.33 13.46 -13.77
C GLY A 89 -9.05 12.47 -14.92
N LEU A 90 -9.82 11.38 -15.00
CA LEU A 90 -9.81 10.43 -16.13
C LEU A 90 -10.87 10.76 -17.19
N GLY A 91 -11.57 11.89 -17.06
CA GLY A 91 -12.66 12.29 -17.94
C GLY A 91 -13.99 11.58 -17.67
N ILE A 92 -14.14 10.91 -16.52
CA ILE A 92 -15.34 10.18 -16.14
C ILE A 92 -16.15 11.04 -15.17
N VAL A 93 -17.31 11.52 -15.61
CA VAL A 93 -18.24 12.25 -14.75
C VAL A 93 -19.14 11.24 -14.06
N CYS A 94 -18.92 11.00 -12.77
CA CYS A 94 -19.82 10.18 -11.96
C CYS A 94 -20.84 11.05 -11.22
N GLY A 95 -22.12 10.72 -11.37
CA GLY A 95 -23.20 11.29 -10.57
C GLY A 95 -23.19 10.75 -9.13
N ALA A 96 -24.00 11.35 -8.25
CA ALA A 96 -24.13 10.94 -6.86
C ALA A 96 -24.61 9.47 -6.76
N GLU A 97 -23.91 8.70 -5.92
CA GLU A 97 -24.07 7.27 -5.60
C GLU A 97 -24.19 6.33 -6.82
N LEU A 98 -23.12 5.57 -7.10
CA LEU A 98 -23.14 4.56 -8.16
C LEU A 98 -23.93 3.34 -7.70
N GLY A 99 -24.94 2.94 -8.49
CA GLY A 99 -25.58 1.64 -8.33
C GLY A 99 -24.64 0.49 -8.73
N PRO A 100 -24.96 -0.76 -8.39
CA PRO A 100 -24.13 -1.92 -8.73
C PRO A 100 -23.94 -2.09 -10.26
N GLN A 101 -24.95 -1.75 -11.06
CA GLN A 101 -24.83 -1.77 -12.53
C GLN A 101 -23.90 -0.68 -13.06
N ASP A 102 -23.93 0.51 -12.44
CA ASP A 102 -23.06 1.63 -12.80
C ASP A 102 -21.60 1.31 -12.46
N VAL A 103 -21.36 0.61 -11.35
CA VAL A 103 -20.02 0.14 -10.96
C VAL A 103 -19.46 -0.85 -11.99
N GLN A 104 -20.27 -1.79 -12.48
CA GLN A 104 -19.83 -2.73 -13.51
C GLN A 104 -19.49 -2.00 -14.81
N ALA A 105 -20.40 -1.15 -15.31
CA ALA A 105 -20.15 -0.33 -16.50
C ALA A 105 -18.90 0.55 -16.34
N LEU A 106 -18.71 1.16 -15.17
CA LEU A 106 -17.54 1.97 -14.85
C LEU A 106 -16.25 1.16 -14.87
N THR A 107 -16.23 -0.02 -14.24
CA THR A 107 -15.05 -0.89 -14.21
C THR A 107 -14.69 -1.41 -15.60
N GLU A 108 -15.68 -1.72 -16.44
CA GLU A 108 -15.48 -2.11 -17.83
C GLU A 108 -14.93 -0.95 -18.67
N GLN A 109 -15.47 0.26 -18.49
CA GLN A 109 -14.96 1.47 -19.15
C GLN A 109 -13.51 1.76 -18.75
N LEU A 110 -13.23 1.78 -17.43
CA LEU A 110 -11.87 1.99 -16.91
C LEU A 110 -10.90 0.92 -17.42
N TRP A 111 -11.34 -0.34 -17.51
CA TRP A 111 -10.51 -1.42 -18.03
C TRP A 111 -10.22 -1.25 -19.52
N ARG A 112 -11.23 -0.89 -20.33
CA ARG A 112 -11.06 -0.71 -21.77
C ARG A 112 -10.15 0.48 -22.09
N ASP A 113 -10.37 1.60 -21.40
CA ASP A 113 -9.80 2.88 -21.80
C ASP A 113 -8.49 3.19 -21.03
N HIS A 114 -8.30 2.63 -19.83
CA HIS A 114 -7.20 2.99 -18.93
C HIS A 114 -6.43 1.82 -18.28
N ARG A 115 -6.56 0.56 -18.75
CA ARG A 115 -5.79 -0.59 -18.20
C ARG A 115 -4.27 -0.41 -18.14
N HIS A 116 -3.72 0.50 -18.96
CA HIS A 116 -2.28 0.77 -19.01
C HIS A 116 -1.83 1.79 -17.94
N SER A 117 -2.77 2.50 -17.32
CA SER A 117 -2.48 3.49 -16.29
C SER A 117 -2.54 2.84 -14.90
N PRO A 118 -1.43 2.82 -14.14
CA PRO A 118 -1.43 2.25 -12.80
C PRO A 118 -2.33 3.03 -11.83
N ALA A 119 -2.45 4.34 -12.03
CA ALA A 119 -3.36 5.18 -11.24
C ALA A 119 -4.83 4.79 -11.46
N ALA A 120 -5.19 4.42 -12.69
CA ALA A 120 -6.54 3.95 -13.02
C ALA A 120 -6.81 2.53 -12.49
N LEU A 121 -5.82 1.64 -12.53
CA LEU A 121 -5.94 0.30 -11.92
C LEU A 121 -6.13 0.37 -10.40
N LEU A 122 -5.39 1.24 -9.72
CA LEU A 122 -5.58 1.48 -8.28
C LEU A 122 -6.95 2.09 -7.98
N LEU A 123 -7.41 3.05 -8.81
CA LEU A 123 -8.74 3.63 -8.67
C LEU A 123 -9.84 2.59 -8.88
N MET A 124 -9.71 1.75 -9.90
CA MET A 124 -10.63 0.64 -10.16
C MET A 124 -10.68 -0.33 -8.98
N ALA A 125 -9.53 -0.66 -8.39
CA ALA A 125 -9.46 -1.49 -7.19
C ALA A 125 -10.14 -0.83 -5.98
N ASP A 126 -9.93 0.47 -5.75
CA ASP A 126 -10.58 1.22 -4.67
C ASP A 126 -12.11 1.28 -4.84
N VAL A 127 -12.60 1.48 -6.07
CA VAL A 127 -14.04 1.45 -6.40
C VAL A 127 -14.60 0.04 -6.18
N CYS A 128 -13.94 -1.01 -6.69
CA CYS A 128 -14.40 -2.38 -6.52
C CYS A 128 -14.50 -2.79 -5.04
N LEU A 129 -13.51 -2.41 -4.22
CA LEU A 129 -13.53 -2.68 -2.77
C LEU A 129 -14.68 -1.95 -2.07
N ARG A 130 -14.93 -0.68 -2.39
CA ARG A 130 -16.01 0.11 -1.79
C ARG A 130 -17.37 -0.50 -2.05
N TYR A 131 -17.65 -0.87 -3.30
CA TYR A 131 -18.93 -1.44 -3.71
C TYR A 131 -19.00 -2.96 -3.55
N LYS A 132 -17.98 -3.58 -2.93
CA LYS A 132 -17.88 -5.03 -2.68
C LYS A 132 -18.00 -5.87 -3.96
N GLU A 133 -17.56 -5.34 -5.08
CA GLU A 133 -17.47 -6.06 -6.36
C GLU A 133 -16.22 -6.95 -6.33
N LEU A 134 -16.42 -8.22 -5.98
CA LEU A 134 -15.35 -9.18 -5.73
C LEU A 134 -15.31 -10.29 -6.80
N LYS A 135 -15.76 -9.99 -8.02
CA LYS A 135 -15.68 -10.92 -9.16
C LYS A 135 -14.22 -11.31 -9.43
N ALA A 136 -13.94 -12.60 -9.26
CA ALA A 136 -12.58 -13.15 -9.36
C ALA A 136 -11.89 -12.86 -10.69
N SER A 137 -12.62 -12.86 -11.81
CA SER A 137 -12.05 -12.59 -13.14
C SER A 137 -11.54 -11.16 -13.29
N LEU A 138 -12.27 -10.19 -12.73
CA LEU A 138 -11.88 -8.77 -12.73
C LEU A 138 -10.62 -8.57 -11.89
N TRP A 139 -10.65 -9.05 -10.65
CA TRP A 139 -9.50 -8.97 -9.74
C TRP A 139 -8.27 -9.71 -10.28
N ASN A 140 -8.45 -10.82 -10.98
CA ASN A 140 -7.33 -11.51 -11.65
C ASN A 140 -6.65 -10.60 -12.66
N ALA A 141 -7.45 -9.98 -13.54
CA ALA A 141 -6.93 -9.11 -14.59
C ALA A 141 -6.27 -7.85 -14.01
N VAL A 142 -6.91 -7.19 -13.05
CA VAL A 142 -6.39 -6.00 -12.38
C VAL A 142 -5.08 -6.30 -11.65
N LEU A 143 -5.02 -7.38 -10.87
CA LEU A 143 -3.84 -7.71 -10.07
C LEU A 143 -2.67 -8.19 -10.94
N LEU A 144 -2.92 -8.94 -12.02
CA LEU A 144 -1.88 -9.30 -12.99
C LEU A 144 -1.29 -8.04 -13.65
N GLN A 145 -2.15 -7.10 -14.05
CA GLN A 145 -1.69 -5.87 -14.67
C GLN A 145 -0.94 -4.97 -13.68
N LEU A 146 -1.39 -4.88 -12.42
CA LEU A 146 -0.67 -4.16 -11.36
C LEU A 146 0.69 -4.81 -11.07
N ALA A 147 0.78 -6.15 -11.06
CA ALA A 147 2.04 -6.85 -10.89
C ALA A 147 3.01 -6.52 -12.04
N ALA A 148 2.53 -6.50 -13.29
CA ALA A 148 3.34 -6.11 -14.44
C ALA A 148 3.80 -4.64 -14.37
N CYS A 149 2.92 -3.71 -13.97
CA CYS A 149 3.29 -2.32 -13.74
C CYS A 149 4.32 -2.18 -12.61
N LEU A 150 4.24 -3.03 -11.58
CA LEU A 150 5.20 -3.07 -10.49
C LEU A 150 6.55 -3.60 -10.96
N ASP A 151 6.61 -4.66 -11.74
CA ASP A 151 7.89 -5.14 -12.29
C ASP A 151 8.54 -4.11 -13.22
N ALA A 152 7.73 -3.36 -13.99
CA ALA A 152 8.21 -2.29 -14.87
C ALA A 152 8.59 -0.98 -14.14
N GLY A 153 8.35 -0.88 -12.83
CA GLY A 153 8.61 0.33 -12.05
C GLY A 153 7.67 1.50 -12.33
N ALA A 154 6.51 1.26 -12.94
CA ALA A 154 5.54 2.29 -13.31
C ALA A 154 4.58 2.67 -12.16
N VAL A 155 4.57 1.93 -11.05
CA VAL A 155 3.69 2.16 -9.91
C VAL A 155 4.47 2.16 -8.60
N GLU A 156 4.01 3.00 -7.67
CA GLU A 156 4.53 3.12 -6.31
C GLU A 156 4.28 1.84 -5.48
N GLU A 157 5.36 1.32 -4.89
CA GLU A 157 5.32 0.08 -4.08
C GLU A 157 4.38 0.22 -2.87
N ALA A 158 4.36 1.40 -2.24
CA ALA A 158 3.52 1.67 -1.07
C ALA A 158 2.02 1.58 -1.38
N ALA A 159 1.60 2.02 -2.57
CA ALA A 159 0.20 1.97 -2.98
C ALA A 159 -0.27 0.52 -3.21
N VAL A 160 0.57 -0.28 -3.89
CA VAL A 160 0.29 -1.71 -4.10
C VAL A 160 0.31 -2.48 -2.78
N ARG A 161 1.26 -2.18 -1.88
CA ARG A 161 1.32 -2.75 -0.53
C ARG A 161 0.02 -2.51 0.24
N SER A 162 -0.43 -1.26 0.29
CA SER A 162 -1.66 -0.88 0.97
C SER A 162 -2.88 -1.61 0.40
N LEU A 163 -2.97 -1.73 -0.93
CA LEU A 163 -4.03 -2.50 -1.58
C LEU A 163 -4.00 -3.98 -1.19
N LEU A 164 -2.85 -4.64 -1.28
CA LEU A 164 -2.72 -6.07 -0.94
C LEU A 164 -3.04 -6.36 0.54
N LEU A 165 -2.66 -5.46 1.45
CA LEU A 165 -2.99 -5.56 2.87
C LEU A 165 -4.49 -5.39 3.14
N ARG A 166 -5.22 -4.64 2.31
CA ARG A 166 -6.70 -4.59 2.35
C ARG A 166 -7.30 -5.87 1.77
N LEU A 167 -6.80 -6.32 0.61
CA LEU A 167 -7.30 -7.51 -0.08
C LEU A 167 -7.09 -8.81 0.70
N ARG A 168 -6.09 -8.89 1.58
CA ARG A 168 -5.89 -10.08 2.44
C ARG A 168 -7.12 -10.41 3.29
N LEU A 169 -7.98 -9.42 3.60
CA LEU A 169 -9.21 -9.61 4.36
C LEU A 169 -10.33 -10.29 3.56
N HIS A 170 -10.10 -10.60 2.28
CA HIS A 170 -11.07 -11.23 1.39
C HIS A 170 -10.56 -12.60 0.88
N PRO A 171 -10.79 -13.70 1.64
CA PRO A 171 -10.26 -15.04 1.30
C PRO A 171 -10.64 -15.55 -0.09
N GLN A 172 -11.78 -15.13 -0.62
CA GLN A 172 -12.23 -15.47 -1.97
C GLN A 172 -11.27 -15.04 -3.09
N LEU A 173 -10.39 -14.06 -2.84
CA LEU A 173 -9.39 -13.60 -3.80
C LEU A 173 -8.06 -14.36 -3.70
N TRP A 174 -7.82 -15.14 -2.65
CA TRP A 174 -6.53 -15.81 -2.44
C TRP A 174 -6.21 -16.87 -3.50
N LEU A 175 -7.24 -17.45 -4.10
CA LEU A 175 -7.10 -18.47 -5.16
C LEU A 175 -6.83 -17.86 -6.54
N VAL A 176 -6.90 -16.54 -6.67
CA VAL A 176 -6.73 -15.84 -7.94
C VAL A 176 -5.24 -15.72 -8.26
N GLN A 177 -4.83 -16.13 -9.45
CA GLN A 177 -3.42 -16.10 -9.87
C GLN A 177 -2.81 -14.70 -9.81
N GLY A 178 -3.59 -13.68 -10.18
CA GLY A 178 -3.19 -12.28 -10.06
C GLY A 178 -2.83 -11.86 -8.63
N PHE A 179 -3.50 -12.43 -7.62
CA PHE A 179 -3.18 -12.14 -6.22
C PHE A 179 -1.79 -12.68 -5.84
N THR A 180 -1.52 -13.95 -6.16
CA THR A 180 -0.20 -14.54 -5.96
C THR A 180 0.88 -13.81 -6.75
N ALA A 181 0.58 -13.38 -7.99
CA ALA A 181 1.50 -12.64 -8.83
C ALA A 181 1.85 -11.26 -8.24
N ALA A 182 0.86 -10.51 -7.75
CA ALA A 182 1.09 -9.20 -7.13
C ALA A 182 1.91 -9.29 -5.83
N TRP A 183 1.63 -10.28 -4.97
CA TRP A 183 2.45 -10.55 -3.78
C TRP A 183 3.88 -10.99 -4.15
N THR A 184 4.01 -11.82 -5.19
CA THR A 184 5.32 -12.24 -5.72
C THR A 184 6.12 -11.04 -6.23
N ALA A 185 5.50 -10.14 -6.98
CA ALA A 185 6.15 -8.96 -7.53
C ALA A 185 6.64 -8.03 -6.40
N ILE A 186 5.78 -7.70 -5.42
CA ILE A 186 6.13 -6.77 -4.35
C ILE A 186 7.21 -7.32 -3.40
N VAL A 187 7.17 -8.62 -3.10
CA VAL A 187 8.19 -9.24 -2.26
C VAL A 187 9.51 -9.39 -3.01
N SER A 188 9.48 -9.77 -4.29
CA SER A 188 10.71 -10.05 -5.06
C SER A 188 11.45 -8.80 -5.56
N ARG A 189 10.75 -7.69 -5.76
CA ARG A 189 11.29 -6.46 -6.37
C ARG A 189 12.52 -5.87 -5.66
N PRO A 190 12.54 -5.66 -4.34
CA PRO A 190 13.73 -5.10 -3.68
C PRO A 190 14.94 -6.01 -3.89
N PHE A 191 14.78 -7.32 -3.81
CA PHE A 191 15.87 -8.29 -4.01
C PHE A 191 16.44 -8.28 -5.43
N LYS A 192 15.60 -8.11 -6.45
CA LYS A 192 16.04 -8.04 -7.86
C LYS A 192 16.72 -6.72 -8.22
N THR A 193 16.46 -5.66 -7.46
CA THR A 193 16.98 -4.30 -7.72
C THR A 193 18.21 -3.97 -6.88
N LEU A 194 18.65 -4.87 -5.98
CA LEU A 194 19.89 -4.74 -5.25
C LEU A 194 21.09 -4.80 -6.19
N THR A 195 21.97 -3.83 -6.05
CA THR A 195 23.32 -3.84 -6.64
C THR A 195 24.35 -3.77 -5.52
N ALA A 196 25.48 -4.43 -5.73
CA ALA A 196 26.61 -4.34 -4.79
C ALA A 196 27.39 -3.03 -5.04
N PRO A 197 27.81 -2.30 -3.99
CA PRO A 197 27.61 -2.55 -2.56
C PRO A 197 26.18 -2.21 -2.07
N VAL A 198 25.64 -3.02 -1.16
CA VAL A 198 24.28 -2.84 -0.62
C VAL A 198 24.22 -1.60 0.26
N SER A 199 23.35 -0.64 -0.10
CA SER A 199 23.07 0.53 0.73
C SER A 199 22.18 0.17 1.92
N GLU A 200 22.28 0.94 3.01
CA GLU A 200 21.43 0.76 4.20
C GLU A 200 19.93 0.89 3.85
N ALA A 201 19.58 1.82 2.95
CA ALA A 201 18.22 1.95 2.44
C ALA A 201 17.77 0.73 1.60
N GLY A 202 18.68 0.11 0.85
CA GLY A 202 18.43 -1.14 0.13
C GLY A 202 18.16 -2.31 1.09
N MET A 203 18.96 -2.43 2.15
CA MET A 203 18.76 -3.41 3.20
C MET A 203 17.38 -3.26 3.85
N ARG A 204 17.02 -2.05 4.32
CA ARG A 204 15.72 -1.79 4.97
C ARG A 204 14.55 -2.21 4.08
N ARG A 205 14.58 -1.88 2.78
CA ARG A 205 13.56 -2.32 1.82
C ARG A 205 13.44 -3.84 1.70
N CYS A 206 14.56 -4.56 1.80
CA CYS A 206 14.56 -6.03 1.79
C CYS A 206 13.97 -6.62 3.07
N VAL A 207 14.28 -6.02 4.23
CA VAL A 207 13.67 -6.39 5.52
C VAL A 207 12.16 -6.14 5.48
N ASP A 208 11.74 -4.97 5.00
CA ASP A 208 10.33 -4.61 4.87
C ASP A 208 9.58 -5.55 3.94
N ALA A 209 10.19 -6.01 2.85
CA ALA A 209 9.62 -7.01 1.96
C ALA A 209 9.63 -8.43 2.54
N ALA A 210 10.65 -8.81 3.31
CA ALA A 210 10.65 -10.08 4.03
C ALA A 210 9.54 -10.11 5.10
N SER A 211 9.30 -8.99 5.80
CA SER A 211 8.23 -8.87 6.79
C SER A 211 6.84 -9.08 6.18
N LEU A 212 6.65 -8.72 4.90
CA LEU A 212 5.40 -8.93 4.17
C LEU A 212 5.02 -10.41 4.02
N LEU A 213 5.99 -11.33 4.01
CA LEU A 213 5.70 -12.77 3.94
C LEU A 213 4.88 -13.24 5.13
N SER A 214 5.08 -12.65 6.31
CA SER A 214 4.27 -12.97 7.50
C SER A 214 2.81 -12.54 7.37
N LEU A 215 2.52 -11.57 6.49
CA LEU A 215 1.20 -11.02 6.25
C LEU A 215 0.53 -11.60 5.00
N CYS A 216 1.28 -12.36 4.20
CA CYS A 216 0.84 -12.95 2.95
C CYS A 216 0.01 -14.21 3.24
N PRO A 217 -1.27 -14.28 2.82
CA PRO A 217 -2.10 -15.44 3.09
C PRO A 217 -1.87 -16.61 2.11
N VAL A 218 -1.00 -16.42 1.10
CA VAL A 218 -0.71 -17.40 0.04
C VAL A 218 0.77 -17.78 0.01
N THR A 219 1.06 -19.02 -0.37
CA THR A 219 2.43 -19.47 -0.60
C THR A 219 2.97 -18.88 -1.90
N LEU A 220 4.10 -18.18 -1.82
CA LEU A 220 4.71 -17.56 -3.00
C LEU A 220 5.69 -18.54 -3.67
N PRO A 221 5.63 -18.73 -5.00
CA PRO A 221 6.52 -19.66 -5.69
C PRO A 221 7.95 -19.11 -5.90
N SER A 222 8.13 -17.79 -5.88
CA SER A 222 9.40 -17.14 -6.23
C SER A 222 10.39 -17.02 -5.08
N THR A 223 9.94 -17.17 -3.85
CA THR A 223 10.72 -17.03 -2.62
C THR A 223 11.94 -17.97 -2.54
N PRO A 224 11.89 -19.28 -2.89
CA PRO A 224 13.10 -20.10 -2.91
C PRO A 224 14.13 -19.62 -3.95
N ALA A 225 13.68 -19.00 -5.05
CA ALA A 225 14.58 -18.44 -6.07
C ALA A 225 15.29 -17.16 -5.62
N LEU A 226 14.80 -16.48 -4.57
CA LEU A 226 15.44 -15.29 -4.00
C LEU A 226 16.60 -15.63 -3.07
N VAL A 227 16.52 -16.77 -2.37
CA VAL A 227 17.53 -17.23 -1.41
C VAL A 227 18.95 -17.28 -1.99
N PRO A 228 19.23 -17.87 -3.17
CA PRO A 228 20.58 -17.91 -3.72
C PRO A 228 21.14 -16.55 -4.17
N LEU A 229 20.30 -15.52 -4.32
CA LEU A 229 20.73 -14.18 -4.73
C LEU A 229 21.35 -13.36 -3.57
N LEU A 230 21.15 -13.80 -2.33
CA LEU A 230 21.48 -13.04 -1.12
C LEU A 230 22.89 -13.28 -0.55
N PRO A 231 23.43 -14.52 -0.53
CA PRO A 231 24.82 -14.77 -0.12
C PRO A 231 25.88 -13.92 -0.84
N PRO A 232 25.86 -13.76 -2.19
CA PRO A 232 26.86 -12.92 -2.87
C PRO A 232 26.76 -11.43 -2.52
N LEU A 233 25.62 -10.99 -1.96
CA LEU A 233 25.42 -9.62 -1.47
C LEU A 233 25.77 -9.48 0.02
N ASN A 234 26.35 -10.52 0.63
CA ASN A 234 26.61 -10.63 2.07
C ASN A 234 25.33 -10.51 2.93
N LEU A 235 24.18 -11.00 2.45
CA LEU A 235 22.88 -10.92 3.13
C LEU A 235 22.44 -12.29 3.68
N HIS A 236 23.35 -12.99 4.36
CA HIS A 236 23.16 -14.37 4.83
C HIS A 236 22.00 -14.49 5.82
N ALA A 237 21.87 -13.54 6.75
CA ALA A 237 20.80 -13.54 7.73
C ALA A 237 19.40 -13.41 7.07
N LEU A 238 19.28 -12.56 6.04
CA LEU A 238 18.04 -12.45 5.25
C LEU A 238 17.74 -13.74 4.47
N ALA A 239 18.76 -14.36 3.87
CA ALA A 239 18.61 -15.62 3.14
C ALA A 239 18.01 -16.72 4.02
N ILE A 240 18.50 -16.83 5.27
CA ILE A 240 18.00 -17.78 6.27
C ILE A 240 16.55 -17.46 6.67
N THR A 241 16.21 -16.19 6.89
CA THR A 241 14.82 -15.80 7.24
C THR A 241 13.82 -16.09 6.12
N LEU A 242 14.20 -15.86 4.85
CA LEU A 242 13.35 -16.18 3.69
C LEU A 242 13.20 -17.68 3.49
N ALA A 243 14.28 -18.44 3.68
CA ALA A 243 14.24 -19.90 3.64
C ALA A 243 13.30 -20.44 4.72
N ALA A 244 13.35 -19.89 5.93
CA ALA A 244 12.49 -20.31 7.05
C ALA A 244 11.00 -20.03 6.86
N ALA A 245 10.62 -19.14 5.93
CA ALA A 245 9.22 -18.88 5.60
C ALA A 245 8.58 -20.01 4.76
N HIS A 246 9.35 -21.01 4.31
CA HIS A 246 8.86 -22.08 3.42
C HIS A 246 8.88 -23.45 4.08
N PRO A 247 7.85 -24.28 3.86
CA PRO A 247 7.90 -25.70 4.21
C PRO A 247 9.03 -26.40 3.42
N HIS A 248 9.81 -27.27 4.09
CA HIS A 248 10.84 -28.15 3.50
C HIS A 248 12.21 -27.56 3.13
N THR A 249 12.59 -26.38 3.61
CA THR A 249 13.89 -25.75 3.34
C THR A 249 14.96 -25.99 4.43
N ARG A 250 14.77 -26.99 5.30
CA ARG A 250 15.65 -27.21 6.46
C ARG A 250 17.10 -27.53 6.11
N SER A 251 17.30 -28.35 5.07
CA SER A 251 18.64 -28.65 4.55
C SER A 251 19.32 -27.39 3.98
N LEU A 252 18.59 -26.60 3.18
CA LEU A 252 19.08 -25.35 2.61
C LEU A 252 19.47 -24.33 3.70
N MET A 253 18.70 -24.24 4.78
CA MET A 253 19.04 -23.37 5.91
C MET A 253 20.33 -23.81 6.62
N GLN A 254 20.57 -25.12 6.76
CA GLN A 254 21.82 -25.64 7.33
C GLN A 254 23.02 -25.34 6.43
N GLU A 255 22.89 -25.57 5.12
CA GLU A 255 23.94 -25.24 4.15
C GLU A 255 24.30 -23.74 4.17
N LEU A 256 23.30 -22.85 4.26
CA LEU A 256 23.52 -21.41 4.34
C LEU A 256 24.13 -20.96 5.67
N LEU A 257 23.82 -21.67 6.76
CA LEU A 257 24.39 -21.40 8.07
C LEU A 257 25.87 -21.82 8.12
N ASP A 258 26.19 -22.98 7.55
CA ASP A 258 27.55 -23.53 7.50
C ASP A 258 28.47 -22.72 6.58
N ALA A 259 27.91 -22.11 5.53
CA ALA A 259 28.65 -21.28 4.57
C ALA A 259 28.94 -19.85 5.07
N ALA A 260 28.23 -19.36 6.09
CA ALA A 260 28.31 -17.97 6.53
C ALA A 260 29.36 -17.77 7.66
N PRO A 261 30.16 -16.68 7.64
CA PRO A 261 31.03 -16.33 8.76
C PRO A 261 30.19 -16.00 10.00
N GLN A 262 30.38 -16.76 11.09
CA GLN A 262 29.51 -16.75 12.27
C GLN A 262 29.41 -15.37 12.97
N GLU A 263 30.51 -14.61 13.03
CA GLU A 263 30.51 -13.27 13.67
C GLU A 263 29.67 -12.26 12.88
N ALA A 264 29.86 -12.17 11.57
CA ALA A 264 29.09 -11.28 10.71
C ALA A 264 27.60 -11.69 10.66
N LEU A 265 27.32 -13.00 10.70
CA LEU A 265 25.95 -13.50 10.76
C LEU A 265 25.24 -13.07 12.05
N LYS A 266 25.92 -13.09 13.19
CA LYS A 266 25.37 -12.68 14.48
C LYS A 266 25.01 -11.20 14.49
N GLU A 267 25.90 -10.34 14.00
CA GLU A 267 25.64 -8.90 13.88
C GLU A 267 24.45 -8.60 12.96
N GLN A 268 24.39 -9.28 11.81
CA GLN A 268 23.28 -9.13 10.87
C GLN A 268 21.94 -9.61 11.44
N LEU A 269 21.92 -10.74 12.15
CA LEU A 269 20.71 -11.24 12.80
C LEU A 269 20.24 -10.32 13.93
N GLN A 270 21.16 -9.71 14.69
CA GLN A 270 20.82 -8.71 15.70
C GLN A 270 20.23 -7.45 15.05
N ALA A 271 20.83 -6.95 13.98
CA ALA A 271 20.30 -5.82 13.23
C ALA A 271 18.91 -6.11 12.63
N LEU A 272 18.70 -7.32 12.10
CA LEU A 272 17.40 -7.74 11.58
C LEU A 272 16.34 -7.89 12.67
N ALA A 273 16.72 -8.47 13.82
CA ALA A 273 15.81 -8.65 14.96
C ALA A 273 15.32 -7.30 15.53
N ALA A 274 16.11 -6.23 15.41
CA ALA A 274 15.69 -4.88 15.80
C ALA A 274 14.59 -4.30 14.88
N HIS A 275 14.49 -4.76 13.63
CA HIS A 275 13.56 -4.24 12.64
C HIS A 275 12.33 -5.13 12.40
N ALA A 276 12.45 -6.45 12.61
CA ALA A 276 11.34 -7.39 12.46
C ALA A 276 11.52 -8.62 13.36
N PRO A 277 10.42 -9.19 13.89
CA PRO A 277 10.49 -10.42 14.67
C PRO A 277 10.97 -11.59 13.79
N LEU A 278 12.01 -12.28 14.25
CA LEU A 278 12.55 -13.44 13.54
C LEU A 278 11.54 -14.61 13.55
N PRO A 279 11.41 -15.37 12.44
CA PRO A 279 10.60 -16.58 12.43
C PRO A 279 11.05 -17.56 13.53
N ARG A 280 10.10 -18.17 14.25
CA ARG A 280 10.38 -19.16 15.33
C ARG A 280 11.28 -20.31 14.88
N LEU A 281 11.23 -20.67 13.60
CA LEU A 281 12.07 -21.70 13.00
C LEU A 281 13.55 -21.27 12.97
N VAL A 282 13.82 -19.99 12.70
CA VAL A 282 15.18 -19.41 12.76
C VAL A 282 15.67 -19.39 14.19
N GLN A 283 14.84 -18.97 15.15
CA GLN A 283 15.20 -18.98 16.57
C GLN A 283 15.60 -20.38 17.05
N LYS A 284 14.79 -21.41 16.75
CA LYS A 284 15.11 -22.80 17.08
C LYS A 284 16.40 -23.31 16.42
N LEU A 285 16.73 -22.84 15.21
CA LEU A 285 17.98 -23.21 14.54
C LEU A 285 19.19 -22.49 15.15
N LEU A 286 19.03 -21.24 15.58
CA LEU A 286 20.09 -20.51 16.30
C LEU A 286 20.38 -21.15 17.66
N ASP A 287 19.32 -21.50 18.40
CA ASP A 287 19.43 -22.19 19.69
C ASP A 287 20.12 -23.56 19.54
N ALA A 288 19.78 -24.31 18.50
CA ALA A 288 20.38 -25.62 18.21
C ALA A 288 21.87 -25.54 17.83
N ASN A 289 22.33 -24.40 17.32
CA ASN A 289 23.73 -24.16 16.93
C ASN A 289 24.49 -23.31 17.97
N GLY A 290 23.91 -23.06 19.15
CA GLY A 290 24.56 -22.32 20.22
C GLY A 290 24.75 -20.82 19.96
N ILE A 291 24.06 -20.25 18.97
CA ILE A 291 24.16 -18.83 18.63
C ILE A 291 23.15 -18.04 19.48
N THR A 292 23.59 -17.53 20.63
CA THR A 292 22.75 -16.67 21.47
C THR A 292 22.73 -15.25 20.94
N LEU A 293 21.56 -14.81 20.47
CA LEU A 293 21.30 -13.38 20.24
C LEU A 293 21.10 -12.75 21.62
N THR A 294 21.95 -11.78 21.98
CA THR A 294 21.70 -10.95 23.16
C THR A 294 20.36 -10.27 22.95
N SER A 295 19.37 -10.62 23.77
CA SER A 295 18.14 -9.85 23.86
C SER A 295 18.54 -8.44 24.29
N GLY A 296 18.55 -7.50 23.35
CA GLY A 296 18.51 -6.08 23.70
C GLY A 296 17.26 -5.87 24.53
N ASP A 297 17.45 -5.32 25.72
CA ASP A 297 16.44 -5.14 26.74
C ASP A 297 15.13 -4.59 26.17
N ALA A 298 14.05 -5.27 26.55
CA ALA A 298 12.72 -4.71 26.48
C ALA A 298 12.66 -3.49 27.41
N ALA A 299 12.45 -2.30 26.84
CA ALA A 299 11.84 -1.15 27.47
C ALA A 299 11.04 -0.38 26.42
#